data_AF-A0A172UW43-F1
#
_entry.id   AF-A0A172UW43-F1
#
_cell.length_a   1.000
_cell.length_b   1.000
_cell.length_c   1.000
_cell.angle_alpha   90.00
_cell.angle_beta   90.00
_cell.angle_gamma   90.00
#
_symmetry.space_group_name_H-M   'P 1'
#
loop_
_entity.id
_entity.type
_entity.pdbx_description
1 polymer ?
#
loop_
_entity_poly.entity_id
_entity_poly.type
_entity_poly.pdbx_seq_one_letter_code
_entity_poly.pdbx_strand_id
1 'polypeptide(L)'
;MRAAIDYEQHRFAVGAALSGCGYHAVDLEMLSSRISSAQPPGRSPAEVEAFSPCGARVQVVGKLGPFTYGSRWLTRLRCERCSWVVALNRGTVEQEIDLYTAEAGGDRRGALLREIFTSILADAPPGPESQAGHRSDLLAHAARHRPVLTVCAECSESGLTAAHGPSVSRCPHAAVVCQECSFTADSWAGEWNGVATGECVVASPCSTLLALADHYGIAVKGRGESL
;
A
#
# COMPACT_ATOMS: atom_id res chain seq x y z
N MET A 1 -15.08 -16.95 -21.22
CA MET A 1 -14.13 -16.33 -22.18
C MET A 1 -12.95 -15.78 -21.40
N ARG A 2 -11.72 -16.18 -21.73
CA ARG A 2 -10.50 -15.69 -21.08
C ARG A 2 -10.12 -14.37 -21.75
N ALA A 3 -10.17 -13.26 -21.02
CA ALA A 3 -9.43 -12.08 -21.44
C ALA A 3 -7.95 -12.44 -21.35
N ALA A 4 -7.31 -12.66 -22.50
CA ALA A 4 -5.86 -12.55 -22.57
C ALA A 4 -5.52 -11.13 -22.08
N ILE A 5 -4.48 -10.99 -21.26
CA ILE A 5 -3.99 -9.65 -20.93
C ILE A 5 -3.67 -8.98 -22.26
N ASP A 6 -4.29 -7.84 -22.52
CA ASP A 6 -3.86 -6.96 -23.60
C ASP A 6 -2.56 -6.30 -23.14
N TYR A 7 -1.45 -7.02 -23.37
CA TYR A 7 -0.10 -6.59 -23.01
C TYR A 7 0.32 -5.33 -23.79
N GLU A 8 -0.40 -4.95 -24.85
CA GLU A 8 -0.11 -3.75 -25.63
C GLU A 8 -0.67 -2.47 -24.99
N GLN A 9 -1.75 -2.58 -24.20
CA GLN A 9 -2.40 -1.43 -23.57
C GLN A 9 -1.91 -1.13 -22.14
N HIS A 10 -1.19 -2.06 -21.51
CA HIS A 10 -0.77 -1.93 -20.12
C HIS A 10 0.70 -2.27 -19.92
N ARG A 11 1.50 -1.29 -19.47
CA ARG A 11 2.91 -1.49 -19.14
C ARG A 11 3.15 -2.40 -17.93
N PHE A 12 2.26 -2.39 -16.95
CA PHE A 12 2.44 -3.16 -15.71
C PHE A 12 1.36 -4.23 -15.51
N ALA A 13 1.80 -5.48 -15.31
CA ALA A 13 0.95 -6.60 -14.89
C ALA A 13 1.09 -6.89 -13.39
N VAL A 14 0.13 -7.65 -12.85
CA VAL A 14 0.22 -8.20 -11.50
C VAL A 14 1.02 -9.51 -11.52
N GLY A 15 2.10 -9.56 -10.74
CA GLY A 15 2.86 -10.77 -10.42
C GLY A 15 2.59 -11.22 -8.99
N ALA A 16 2.44 -12.53 -8.79
CA ALA A 16 2.39 -13.13 -7.46
C ALA A 16 3.81 -13.39 -6.95
N ALA A 17 4.10 -13.02 -5.71
CA ALA A 17 5.41 -13.30 -5.09
C ALA A 17 5.69 -14.82 -5.07
N LEU A 18 6.89 -15.21 -5.52
CA LEU A 18 7.39 -16.58 -5.37
C LEU A 18 8.13 -16.79 -4.05
N SER A 19 8.52 -15.69 -3.39
CA SER A 19 9.07 -15.66 -2.04
C SER A 19 8.51 -14.46 -1.29
N GLY A 20 7.94 -14.69 -0.10
CA GLY A 20 7.22 -13.68 0.66
C GLY A 20 5.73 -13.62 0.31
N CYS A 21 5.04 -12.59 0.81
CA CYS A 21 3.61 -12.40 0.60
C CYS A 21 3.35 -11.19 -0.30
N GLY A 22 2.31 -11.30 -1.13
CA GLY A 22 1.71 -10.17 -1.81
C GLY A 22 1.83 -10.13 -3.33
N TYR A 23 1.27 -9.06 -3.87
CA TYR A 23 1.14 -8.81 -5.29
C TYR A 23 2.02 -7.64 -5.69
N HIS A 24 2.80 -7.86 -6.73
CA HIS A 24 3.82 -6.95 -7.20
C HIS A 24 3.51 -6.48 -8.62
N ALA A 25 4.04 -5.31 -8.97
CA ALA A 25 4.04 -4.87 -10.36
C ALA A 25 5.10 -5.64 -11.15
N VAL A 26 4.84 -5.86 -12.43
CA VAL A 26 5.79 -6.43 -13.37
C VAL A 26 5.80 -5.56 -14.62
N ASP A 27 6.95 -4.99 -14.95
CA ASP A 27 7.11 -4.22 -16.18
C ASP A 27 7.16 -5.17 -17.39
N LEU A 28 6.11 -5.12 -18.20
CA LEU A 28 5.93 -5.96 -19.38
C LEU A 28 6.86 -5.56 -20.52
N GLU A 29 7.31 -4.30 -20.56
CA GLU A 29 8.30 -3.84 -21.53
C GLU A 29 9.64 -4.54 -21.29
N MET A 30 10.06 -4.65 -20.02
CA MET A 30 11.27 -5.38 -19.63
C MET A 30 11.19 -6.89 -19.89
N LEU A 31 9.97 -7.45 -19.94
CA LEU A 31 9.74 -8.86 -20.21
C LEU A 31 9.54 -9.20 -21.69
N SER A 32 9.25 -8.21 -22.54
CA SER A 32 8.91 -8.42 -23.95
C SER A 32 9.90 -9.35 -24.67
N SER A 33 11.20 -9.08 -24.56
CA SER A 33 12.28 -9.90 -25.16
C SER A 33 12.37 -11.32 -24.60
N ARG A 34 12.04 -11.53 -23.30
CA ARG A 34 12.01 -12.86 -22.67
C ARG A 34 10.75 -13.64 -23.01
N ILE A 35 9.61 -12.97 -23.11
CA ILE A 35 8.34 -13.56 -23.54
C ILE A 35 8.45 -14.00 -25.01
N SER A 36 9.06 -13.18 -25.87
CA SER A 36 9.30 -13.52 -27.28
C SER A 36 10.30 -14.67 -27.48
N SER A 37 11.29 -14.83 -26.60
CA SER A 37 12.30 -15.91 -26.68
C SER A 37 11.89 -17.19 -25.94
N ALA A 38 10.95 -17.13 -25.00
CA ALA A 38 10.44 -18.26 -24.23
C ALA A 38 9.23 -18.96 -24.87
N GLN A 39 9.02 -18.87 -26.19
CA GLN A 39 8.01 -19.66 -26.91
C GLN A 39 8.58 -20.99 -27.44
N PRO A 40 8.57 -22.10 -26.67
CA PRO A 40 8.28 -23.40 -27.26
C PRO A 40 6.77 -23.50 -27.53
N PRO A 41 6.34 -24.23 -28.56
CA PRO A 41 4.92 -24.43 -28.84
C PRO A 41 4.26 -25.14 -27.64
N GLY A 42 3.40 -24.45 -26.91
CA GLY A 42 2.52 -25.04 -25.89
C GLY A 42 2.63 -24.51 -24.46
N ARG A 43 3.61 -23.64 -24.12
CA ARG A 43 3.64 -23.02 -22.78
C ARG A 43 2.82 -21.72 -22.80
N SER A 44 1.77 -21.63 -21.98
CA SER A 44 0.98 -20.41 -21.90
C SER A 44 1.84 -19.26 -21.34
N PRO A 45 1.72 -18.02 -21.83
CA PRO A 45 2.41 -16.84 -21.28
C PRO A 45 2.18 -16.59 -19.78
N ALA A 46 1.25 -17.32 -19.15
CA ALA A 46 0.76 -17.10 -17.80
C ALA A 46 1.64 -17.69 -16.68
N GLU A 47 2.88 -18.11 -16.95
CA GLU A 47 3.79 -18.70 -15.96
C GLU A 47 5.25 -18.29 -16.18
N VAL A 48 5.49 -17.04 -16.55
CA VAL A 48 6.86 -16.51 -16.70
C VAL A 48 7.35 -16.02 -15.34
N GLU A 49 8.49 -16.56 -14.90
CA GLU A 49 9.20 -15.99 -13.74
C GLU A 49 9.88 -14.68 -14.15
N ALA A 50 9.74 -13.68 -13.28
CA ALA A 50 10.24 -12.34 -13.50
C ALA A 50 10.74 -11.72 -12.19
N PHE A 51 11.39 -10.58 -12.32
CA PHE A 51 11.65 -9.68 -11.20
C PHE A 51 10.73 -8.48 -11.31
N SER A 52 10.08 -8.14 -10.20
CA SER A 52 9.32 -6.91 -10.05
C SER A 52 10.25 -5.69 -9.96
N PRO A 53 9.75 -4.46 -10.19
CA PRO A 53 10.54 -3.24 -10.03
C PRO A 53 11.15 -3.06 -8.63
N CYS A 54 10.57 -3.68 -7.60
CA CYS A 54 11.12 -3.66 -6.24
C CYS A 54 12.16 -4.77 -5.97
N GLY A 55 12.53 -5.54 -6.99
CA GLY A 55 13.50 -6.64 -6.91
C GLY A 55 12.93 -7.97 -6.41
N ALA A 56 11.64 -8.06 -6.09
CA ALA A 56 11.05 -9.33 -5.67
C ALA A 56 10.90 -10.28 -6.86
N ARG A 57 11.20 -11.57 -6.64
CA ARG A 57 10.97 -12.64 -7.63
C ARG A 57 9.50 -13.02 -7.64
N VAL A 58 8.90 -13.01 -8.83
CA VAL A 58 7.45 -13.13 -9.02
C VAL A 58 7.12 -14.05 -10.18
N GLN A 59 5.92 -14.62 -10.16
CA GLN A 59 5.33 -15.32 -11.30
C GLN A 59 4.25 -14.44 -11.92
N VAL A 60 4.39 -14.15 -13.22
CA VAL A 60 3.36 -13.44 -13.99
C VAL A 60 2.22 -14.42 -14.25
N VAL A 61 1.05 -14.15 -13.67
CA VAL A 61 -0.14 -14.99 -13.85
C VAL A 61 -1.17 -14.20 -14.66
N GLY A 62 -1.43 -14.64 -15.89
CA GLY A 62 -2.32 -13.93 -16.82
C GLY A 62 -3.72 -13.62 -16.25
N LYS A 63 -4.22 -14.45 -15.33
CA LYS A 63 -5.53 -14.27 -14.67
C LYS A 63 -5.56 -13.11 -13.66
N LEU A 64 -4.41 -12.63 -13.18
CA LEU A 64 -4.36 -11.51 -12.23
C LEU A 64 -4.56 -10.15 -12.91
N GLY A 65 -4.30 -10.08 -14.22
CA GLY A 65 -4.55 -8.89 -15.02
C GLY A 65 -3.54 -7.76 -14.79
N PRO A 66 -3.89 -6.53 -15.19
CA PRO A 66 -2.99 -5.38 -15.12
C PRO A 66 -2.89 -4.84 -13.68
N PHE A 67 -1.72 -4.28 -13.35
CA PHE A 67 -1.51 -3.61 -12.06
C PHE A 67 -2.21 -2.24 -12.08
N THR A 68 -3.48 -2.21 -11.71
CA THR A 68 -4.37 -1.03 -11.84
C THR A 68 -5.20 -0.82 -10.59
N TYR A 69 -5.55 0.45 -10.33
CA TYR A 69 -6.53 0.80 -9.31
C TYR A 69 -7.87 0.13 -9.62
N GLY A 70 -8.48 -0.51 -8.62
CA GLY A 70 -9.73 -1.30 -8.79
C GLY A 70 -9.50 -2.79 -9.05
N SER A 71 -8.27 -3.25 -9.26
CA SER A 71 -7.99 -4.69 -9.26
C SER A 71 -8.29 -5.28 -7.88
N ARG A 72 -9.18 -6.28 -7.85
CA ARG A 72 -9.54 -6.99 -6.60
C ARG A 72 -8.36 -7.66 -5.91
N TRP A 73 -7.28 -7.93 -6.65
CA TRP A 73 -6.07 -8.53 -6.11
C TRP A 73 -5.20 -7.50 -5.39
N LEU A 74 -5.34 -6.23 -5.73
CA LEU A 74 -4.51 -5.14 -5.20
C LEU A 74 -5.19 -4.38 -4.05
N THR A 75 -6.40 -4.79 -3.65
CA THR A 75 -7.10 -4.24 -2.47
C THR A 75 -6.46 -4.70 -1.15
N ARG A 76 -5.70 -5.80 -1.17
CA ARG A 76 -4.95 -6.34 -0.03
C ARG A 76 -3.59 -6.87 -0.51
N LEU A 77 -2.59 -6.82 0.35
CA LEU A 77 -1.24 -7.37 0.10
C LEU A 77 -0.53 -6.79 -1.14
N ARG A 78 -0.88 -5.56 -1.54
CA ARG A 78 -0.20 -4.85 -2.62
C ARG A 78 1.14 -4.32 -2.13
N CYS A 79 2.22 -4.62 -2.84
CA CYS A 79 3.55 -4.13 -2.49
C CYS A 79 3.63 -2.59 -2.61
N GLU A 80 3.91 -1.89 -1.51
CA GLU A 80 4.01 -0.42 -1.46
C GLU A 80 5.08 0.11 -2.41
N ARG A 81 6.25 -0.53 -2.47
CA ARG A 81 7.33 -0.13 -3.39
C ARG A 81 6.90 -0.22 -4.85
N CYS A 82 6.29 -1.33 -5.25
CA CYS A 82 5.78 -1.48 -6.61
C CYS A 82 4.69 -0.44 -6.92
N SER A 83 3.83 -0.13 -5.94
CA SER A 83 2.75 0.83 -6.12
C SER A 83 3.29 2.23 -6.39
N TRP A 84 4.29 2.68 -5.62
CA TRP A 84 4.94 3.97 -5.85
C TRP A 84 5.69 4.04 -7.18
N VAL A 85 6.38 2.98 -7.59
CA VAL A 85 7.02 2.94 -8.92
C VAL A 85 5.98 3.11 -10.04
N VAL A 86 4.86 2.39 -9.96
CA VAL A 86 3.78 2.49 -10.96
C VAL A 86 3.12 3.86 -10.93
N ALA A 87 2.86 4.42 -9.75
CA ALA A 87 2.24 5.73 -9.60
C ALA A 87 3.12 6.86 -10.15
N LEU A 88 4.43 6.80 -9.89
CA LEU A 88 5.43 7.72 -10.44
C LEU A 88 5.51 7.58 -11.97
N ASN A 89 5.54 6.36 -12.50
CA ASN A 89 5.60 6.14 -13.95
C ASN A 89 4.35 6.66 -14.69
N ARG A 90 3.16 6.48 -14.10
CA ARG A 90 1.88 6.87 -14.72
C ARG A 90 1.45 8.31 -14.44
N GLY A 91 2.15 9.02 -13.55
CA GLY A 91 1.70 10.33 -13.08
C GLY A 91 0.44 10.28 -12.22
N THR A 92 0.16 9.16 -11.55
CA THR A 92 -1.03 8.97 -10.68
C THR A 92 -0.69 9.12 -9.19
N VAL A 93 0.28 9.97 -8.88
CA VAL A 93 0.82 10.16 -7.53
C VAL A 93 -0.24 10.61 -6.53
N GLU A 94 -1.12 11.55 -6.90
CA GLU A 94 -2.20 12.00 -6.01
C GLU A 94 -3.17 10.87 -5.66
N GLN A 95 -3.52 10.04 -6.63
CA GLN A 95 -4.36 8.86 -6.39
C GLN A 95 -3.68 7.87 -5.44
N GLU A 96 -2.36 7.71 -5.51
CA GLU A 96 -1.59 6.86 -4.60
C GLU A 96 -1.54 7.44 -3.17
N ILE A 97 -1.38 8.75 -3.03
CA ILE A 97 -1.45 9.47 -1.75
C ILE A 97 -2.83 9.30 -1.10
N ASP A 98 -3.90 9.46 -1.87
CA ASP A 98 -5.27 9.36 -1.37
C ASP A 98 -5.55 8.00 -0.73
N LEU A 99 -5.03 6.91 -1.30
CA LEU A 99 -5.18 5.56 -0.73
C LEU A 99 -4.63 5.45 0.69
N TYR A 100 -3.42 5.95 0.91
CA TYR A 100 -2.77 5.85 2.21
C TYR A 100 -3.35 6.83 3.24
N THR A 101 -3.83 7.99 2.81
CA THR A 101 -4.37 9.01 3.73
C THR A 101 -5.83 8.76 4.11
N ALA A 102 -6.60 8.06 3.28
CA ALA A 102 -7.98 7.69 3.56
C ALA A 102 -8.11 6.76 4.78
N GLU A 103 -7.10 5.92 5.07
CA GLU A 103 -7.11 4.99 6.21
C GLU A 103 -7.18 5.70 7.57
N ALA A 104 -6.81 6.98 7.63
CA ALA A 104 -6.93 7.80 8.83
C ALA A 104 -8.37 8.29 9.11
N GLY A 105 -9.34 7.99 8.23
CA GLY A 105 -10.75 8.32 8.44
C GLY A 105 -11.04 9.83 8.53
N GLY A 106 -10.25 10.66 7.83
CA GLY A 106 -10.36 12.12 7.88
C GLY A 106 -9.64 12.78 9.06
N ASP A 107 -8.87 12.02 9.84
CA ASP A 107 -8.03 12.57 10.90
C ASP A 107 -6.84 13.39 10.34
N ARG A 108 -6.43 14.44 11.07
CA ARG A 108 -5.28 15.30 10.72
C ARG A 108 -3.98 14.54 10.47
N ARG A 109 -3.82 13.34 11.03
CA ARG A 109 -2.65 12.48 10.80
C ARG A 109 -2.57 12.00 9.35
N GLY A 110 -3.70 11.85 8.67
CA GLY A 110 -3.73 11.62 7.22
C GLY A 110 -3.20 12.83 6.43
N ALA A 111 -3.55 14.04 6.86
CA ALA A 111 -3.00 15.27 6.26
C ALA A 111 -1.48 15.40 6.49
N LEU A 112 -0.99 15.07 7.69
CA LEU A 112 0.45 14.99 7.97
C LEU A 112 1.16 14.02 7.02
N LEU A 113 0.61 12.83 6.79
CA LEU A 113 1.20 11.87 5.86
C LEU A 113 1.23 12.40 4.42
N ARG A 114 0.18 13.12 3.99
CA ARG A 114 0.17 13.81 2.70
C ARG A 114 1.32 14.80 2.59
N GLU A 115 1.47 15.67 3.59
CA GLU A 115 2.56 16.66 3.61
C GLU A 115 3.93 15.99 3.53
N ILE A 116 4.13 14.88 4.25
CA ILE A 116 5.36 14.07 4.16
C ILE A 116 5.57 13.55 2.73
N PHE A 117 4.56 12.96 2.09
CA PHE A 117 4.71 12.48 0.71
C PHE A 117 5.01 13.61 -0.27
N THR A 118 4.31 14.74 -0.17
CA THR A 118 4.55 15.91 -1.01
C THR A 118 5.98 16.43 -0.84
N SER A 119 6.50 16.49 0.37
CA SER A 119 7.89 16.88 0.64
C SER A 119 8.90 15.89 0.05
N ILE A 120 8.68 14.59 0.21
CA ILE A 120 9.55 13.56 -0.41
C ILE A 120 9.54 13.69 -1.95
N LEU A 121 8.38 13.92 -2.56
CA LEU A 121 8.25 14.09 -4.02
C LEU A 121 9.00 15.31 -4.53
N ALA A 122 9.01 16.40 -3.75
CA ALA A 122 9.68 17.65 -4.10
C ALA A 122 11.21 17.56 -3.93
N ASP A 123 11.70 16.84 -2.91
CA ASP A 123 13.11 16.86 -2.50
C ASP A 123 13.91 15.62 -2.98
N ALA A 124 13.37 14.41 -2.79
CA ALA A 124 14.13 13.20 -3.01
C ALA A 124 14.43 13.00 -4.52
N PRO A 125 15.67 12.67 -4.93
CA PRO A 125 16.00 12.49 -6.35
C PRO A 125 15.18 11.35 -6.98
N PRO A 126 14.71 11.51 -8.23
CA PRO A 126 14.01 10.45 -8.93
C PRO A 126 14.96 9.26 -9.17
N GLY A 127 14.40 8.05 -9.11
CA GLY A 127 15.10 6.83 -9.50
C GLY A 127 15.11 6.61 -11.02
N PRO A 128 15.70 5.51 -11.48
CA PRO A 128 15.56 5.07 -12.87
C PRO A 128 14.09 4.87 -13.24
N GLU A 129 13.74 5.11 -14.49
CA GLU A 129 12.38 4.93 -14.97
C GLU A 129 11.90 3.48 -14.73
N SER A 130 10.71 3.33 -14.18
CA SER A 130 10.04 2.04 -13.93
C SER A 130 10.81 1.07 -13.01
N GLN A 131 11.74 1.59 -12.23
CA GLN A 131 12.48 0.82 -11.22
C GLN A 131 12.39 1.50 -9.86
N ALA A 132 12.59 0.72 -8.80
CA ALA A 132 12.76 1.30 -7.48
C ALA A 132 14.03 2.16 -7.43
N GLY A 133 13.92 3.31 -6.78
CA GLY A 133 15.03 4.17 -6.41
C GLY A 133 14.73 4.92 -5.11
N HIS A 134 15.64 5.80 -4.71
CA HIS A 134 15.57 6.46 -3.40
C HIS A 134 14.20 7.09 -3.11
N ARG A 135 13.64 7.87 -4.05
CA ARG A 135 12.31 8.47 -3.90
C ARG A 135 11.21 7.44 -3.70
N SER A 136 11.09 6.42 -4.56
CA SER A 136 10.02 5.41 -4.43
C SER A 136 10.18 4.57 -3.16
N ASP A 137 11.42 4.29 -2.76
CA ASP A 137 11.70 3.53 -1.54
C ASP A 137 11.36 4.32 -0.28
N LEU A 138 11.68 5.62 -0.25
CA LEU A 138 11.35 6.50 0.87
C LEU A 138 9.83 6.71 0.99
N LEU A 139 9.14 6.91 -0.14
CA LEU A 139 7.67 6.96 -0.19
C LEU A 139 7.04 5.66 0.29
N ALA A 140 7.54 4.51 -0.18
CA ALA A 140 7.04 3.20 0.25
C ALA A 140 7.30 2.94 1.73
N HIS A 141 8.46 3.37 2.26
CA HIS A 141 8.76 3.25 3.67
C HIS A 141 7.80 4.12 4.52
N ALA A 142 7.60 5.38 4.16
CA ALA A 142 6.65 6.26 4.83
C ALA A 142 5.20 5.71 4.78
N ALA A 143 4.81 5.13 3.64
CA ALA A 143 3.48 4.54 3.45
C ALA A 143 3.19 3.31 4.34
N ARG A 144 4.22 2.57 4.76
CA ARG A 144 4.05 1.48 5.74
C ARG A 144 3.63 2.03 7.10
N HIS A 145 4.20 3.17 7.51
CA HIS A 145 3.88 3.85 8.76
C HIS A 145 2.56 4.65 8.73
N ARG A 146 1.69 4.40 7.75
CA ARG A 146 0.44 5.14 7.58
C ARG A 146 -0.44 5.13 8.85
N PRO A 147 -1.08 6.26 9.18
CA PRO A 147 -2.09 6.31 10.23
C PRO A 147 -3.35 5.55 9.82
N VAL A 148 -3.84 4.68 10.69
CA VAL A 148 -5.06 3.90 10.49
C VAL A 148 -6.02 4.15 11.64
N LEU A 149 -7.26 4.54 11.32
CA LEU A 149 -8.35 4.66 12.28
C LEU A 149 -8.82 3.27 12.67
N THR A 150 -8.69 2.93 13.95
CA THR A 150 -9.25 1.72 14.55
C THR A 150 -10.58 2.04 15.24
N VAL A 151 -11.41 1.01 15.40
CA VAL A 151 -12.68 1.05 16.13
C VAL A 151 -12.75 -0.16 17.08
N CYS A 152 -13.69 -0.17 18.03
CA CYS A 152 -13.91 -1.36 18.85
C CYS A 152 -14.40 -2.56 18.00
N ALA A 153 -14.22 -3.78 18.52
CA ALA A 153 -14.64 -5.01 17.87
C ALA A 153 -16.13 -4.97 17.46
N GLU A 154 -17.00 -4.49 18.35
CA GLU A 154 -18.44 -4.41 18.09
C GLU A 154 -18.79 -3.49 16.90
N CYS A 155 -18.08 -2.35 16.77
CA CYS A 155 -18.21 -1.47 15.60
C CYS A 155 -17.73 -2.14 14.32
N SER A 156 -16.66 -2.94 14.40
CA SER A 156 -16.12 -3.67 13.25
C SER A 156 -17.06 -4.79 12.76
N GLU A 157 -17.78 -5.43 13.69
CA GLU A 157 -18.67 -6.56 13.38
C GLU A 157 -20.08 -6.13 13.00
N SER A 158 -20.66 -5.18 13.75
CA SER A 158 -22.08 -4.85 13.67
C SER A 158 -22.35 -3.43 13.17
N GLY A 159 -21.30 -2.63 12.98
CA GLY A 159 -21.41 -1.22 12.59
C GLY A 159 -21.72 -0.29 13.76
N LEU A 160 -21.45 1.01 13.54
CA LEU A 160 -21.49 2.05 14.58
C LEU A 160 -22.85 2.16 15.29
N THR A 161 -23.94 2.21 14.52
CA THR A 161 -25.29 2.37 15.05
C THR A 161 -25.72 1.20 15.92
N ALA A 162 -25.33 -0.02 15.58
CA ALA A 162 -25.66 -1.20 16.37
C ALA A 162 -24.85 -1.25 17.67
N ALA A 163 -23.56 -0.92 17.61
CA ALA A 163 -22.65 -0.97 18.76
C ALA A 163 -22.90 0.16 19.78
N HIS A 164 -23.24 1.37 19.32
CA HIS A 164 -23.26 2.56 20.16
C HIS A 164 -24.56 3.37 20.08
N GLY A 165 -25.53 2.94 19.26
CA GLY A 165 -26.80 3.61 19.06
C GLY A 165 -26.79 4.69 17.97
N PRO A 166 -27.98 5.16 17.53
CA PRO A 166 -28.12 6.04 16.36
C PRO A 166 -27.66 7.48 16.56
N SER A 167 -27.46 7.92 17.81
CA SER A 167 -27.00 9.27 18.14
C SER A 167 -25.47 9.43 18.07
N VAL A 168 -24.74 8.32 17.95
CA VAL A 168 -23.27 8.32 17.98
C VAL A 168 -22.73 8.43 16.55
N SER A 169 -21.96 9.49 16.28
CA SER A 169 -21.40 9.76 14.95
C SER A 169 -19.98 9.20 14.74
N ARG A 170 -19.31 8.76 15.81
CA ARG A 170 -17.98 8.12 15.79
C ARG A 170 -17.85 7.13 16.94
N CYS A 171 -17.10 6.04 16.75
CA CYS A 171 -16.84 5.08 17.82
C CYS A 171 -16.12 5.78 18.99
N PRO A 172 -16.63 5.71 20.24
CA PRO A 172 -15.98 6.31 21.41
C PRO A 172 -14.60 5.71 21.73
N HIS A 173 -14.36 4.47 21.28
CA HIS A 173 -13.09 3.78 21.42
C HIS A 173 -12.18 3.92 20.20
N ALA A 174 -12.52 4.82 19.26
CA ALA A 174 -11.70 5.01 18.08
C ALA A 174 -10.34 5.60 18.44
N ALA A 175 -9.28 5.05 17.85
CA ALA A 175 -7.93 5.57 17.96
C ALA A 175 -7.29 5.60 16.57
N VAL A 176 -6.26 6.41 16.37
CA VAL A 176 -5.46 6.35 15.14
C VAL A 176 -4.08 5.85 15.50
N VAL A 177 -3.73 4.71 14.91
CA VAL A 177 -2.52 3.97 15.21
C VAL A 177 -1.60 3.95 13.99
N CYS A 178 -0.33 3.67 14.19
CA CYS A 178 0.59 3.41 13.10
C CYS A 178 0.47 1.94 12.70
N GLN A 179 0.13 1.67 11.42
CA GLN A 179 -0.06 0.30 10.93
C GLN A 179 1.20 -0.55 11.09
N GLU A 180 2.37 -0.02 10.71
CA GLU A 180 3.63 -0.76 10.75
C GLU A 180 4.17 -0.97 12.17
N CYS A 181 3.95 -0.01 13.06
CA CYS A 181 4.50 -0.08 14.42
C CYS A 181 3.60 -0.83 15.41
N SER A 182 2.35 -1.09 15.04
CA SER A 182 1.40 -1.79 15.91
C SER A 182 1.32 -3.26 15.51
N PHE A 183 1.32 -4.16 16.49
CA PHE A 183 1.05 -5.57 16.23
C PHE A 183 -0.39 -5.73 15.75
N THR A 184 -0.55 -6.25 14.54
CA THR A 184 -1.84 -6.64 13.97
C THR A 184 -1.74 -8.10 13.59
N ALA A 185 -2.66 -8.92 14.08
CA ALA A 185 -2.64 -10.33 13.69
C ALA A 185 -3.03 -10.47 12.21
N ASP A 186 -2.31 -11.31 11.48
CA ASP A 186 -2.50 -11.48 10.03
C ASP A 186 -3.42 -12.68 9.74
N SER A 187 -3.51 -13.10 8.49
CA SER A 187 -4.44 -14.13 8.00
C SER A 187 -4.39 -15.48 8.71
N TRP A 188 -3.33 -15.77 9.46
CA TRP A 188 -3.19 -16.99 10.26
C TRP A 188 -4.03 -16.97 11.56
N ALA A 189 -4.48 -15.80 12.01
CA ALA A 189 -5.06 -15.60 13.33
C ALA A 189 -6.60 -15.77 13.38
N GLY A 190 -7.22 -16.24 12.29
CA GLY A 190 -8.66 -16.51 12.25
C GLY A 190 -9.49 -15.26 12.52
N GLU A 191 -10.32 -15.30 13.57
CA GLU A 191 -11.16 -14.18 14.03
C GLU A 191 -10.34 -12.95 14.47
N TRP A 192 -9.07 -13.14 14.82
CA TRP A 192 -8.17 -12.05 15.22
C TRP A 192 -7.48 -11.37 14.04
N ASN A 193 -7.70 -11.84 12.81
CA ASN A 193 -7.11 -11.23 11.62
C ASN A 193 -7.53 -9.77 11.48
N GLY A 194 -6.56 -8.85 11.42
CA GLY A 194 -6.78 -7.41 11.36
C GLY A 194 -7.00 -6.75 12.72
N VAL A 195 -6.96 -7.50 13.83
CA VAL A 195 -7.12 -6.96 15.19
C VAL A 195 -5.77 -6.51 15.72
N ALA A 196 -5.71 -5.25 16.17
CA ALA A 196 -4.59 -4.73 16.95
C ALA A 196 -4.80 -5.07 18.43
N THR A 197 -3.79 -5.64 19.08
CA THR A 197 -3.88 -6.02 20.50
C THR A 197 -3.28 -4.93 21.38
N GLY A 198 -3.96 -4.59 22.48
CA GLY A 198 -3.63 -3.43 23.32
C GLY A 198 -2.21 -3.41 23.88
N GLU A 199 -1.56 -4.57 23.99
CA GLU A 199 -0.20 -4.73 24.50
C GLU A 199 0.87 -4.16 23.56
N CYS A 200 0.57 -4.02 22.27
CA CYS A 200 1.53 -3.59 21.25
C CYS A 200 0.87 -2.67 20.22
N VAL A 201 0.22 -1.61 20.70
CA VAL A 201 -0.33 -0.53 19.86
C VAL A 201 0.55 0.71 19.96
N VAL A 202 0.93 1.25 18.80
CA VAL A 202 1.65 2.52 18.72
C VAL A 202 0.74 3.57 18.12
N ALA A 203 0.43 4.61 18.90
CA ALA A 203 -0.34 5.76 18.42
C ALA A 203 0.37 6.46 17.25
N SER A 204 -0.40 6.93 16.28
CA SER A 204 0.11 7.78 15.20
C SER A 204 0.03 9.26 15.62
N PRO A 205 0.99 10.13 15.22
CA PRO A 205 2.19 9.81 14.44
C PRO A 205 3.24 9.05 15.25
N CYS A 206 3.80 7.99 14.67
CA CYS A 206 4.90 7.25 15.28
C CYS A 206 6.24 8.00 15.12
N SER A 207 7.28 7.52 15.79
CA SER A 207 8.63 8.11 15.74
C SER A 207 9.17 8.28 14.31
N THR A 208 8.89 7.33 13.40
CA THR A 208 9.30 7.44 11.99
C THR A 208 8.64 8.62 11.28
N LEU A 209 7.32 8.78 11.41
CA LEU A 209 6.62 9.92 10.80
C LEU A 209 7.03 11.25 11.43
N LEU A 210 7.30 11.26 12.74
CA LEU A 210 7.83 12.44 13.42
C LEU A 210 9.23 12.82 12.93
N ALA A 211 10.10 11.84 12.68
CA ALA A 211 11.44 12.07 12.14
C ALA A 211 11.38 12.60 10.70
N LEU A 212 10.50 12.06 9.86
CA LEU A 212 10.27 12.58 8.50
C LEU A 212 9.71 14.00 8.53
N ALA A 213 8.74 14.27 9.41
CA ALA A 213 8.19 15.61 9.57
C ALA A 213 9.26 16.62 10.00
N ASP A 214 10.10 16.26 10.99
CA ASP A 214 11.21 17.09 11.45
C ASP A 214 12.23 17.35 10.33
N HIS A 215 12.63 16.31 9.60
CA HIS A 215 13.56 16.41 8.47
C HIS A 215 13.07 17.39 7.39
N TYR A 216 11.77 17.38 7.08
CA TYR A 216 11.16 18.26 6.08
C TYR A 216 10.62 19.58 6.65
N GLY A 217 10.83 19.87 7.94
CA GLY A 217 10.34 21.10 8.58
C GLY A 217 8.81 21.21 8.66
N ILE A 218 8.09 20.08 8.68
CA ILE A 218 6.63 20.01 8.74
C ILE A 218 6.17 20.19 10.19
N ALA A 219 5.31 21.19 10.43
CA ALA A 219 4.82 21.50 11.77
C ALA A 219 3.80 20.47 12.27
N VAL A 220 4.21 19.62 13.21
CA VAL A 220 3.30 18.66 13.87
C VAL A 220 2.55 19.34 15.01
N LYS A 221 1.34 19.84 14.75
CA LYS A 221 0.46 20.36 15.80
C LYS A 221 -0.14 19.20 16.61
N GLY A 222 0.08 19.18 17.93
CA GLY A 222 -0.66 18.27 18.83
C GLY A 222 0.13 17.42 19.83
N ARG A 223 1.40 17.71 20.15
CA ARG A 223 2.01 17.19 21.39
C ARG A 223 1.47 17.99 22.58
N GLY A 224 0.27 17.68 23.09
CA GLY A 224 -0.17 18.25 24.37
C GLY A 224 -1.64 18.52 24.61
N GLU A 225 -2.56 18.16 23.71
CA GLU A 225 -3.97 18.09 24.09
C GLU A 225 -4.24 16.65 24.54
N SER A 226 -3.93 16.41 25.81
CA SER A 226 -4.38 15.24 26.55
C SER A 226 -5.90 15.14 26.48
N LEU A 227 -6.37 13.90 26.35
CA LEU A 227 -7.73 13.47 26.68
C LEU A 227 -8.18 14.02 28.04
#